data_AF-M2PEH6-F1
#
_entry.id   AF-M2PEH6-F1
#
_cell.length_a   1.000
_cell.length_b   1.000
_cell.length_c   1.000
_cell.angle_alpha   90.00
_cell.angle_beta   90.00
_cell.angle_gamma   90.00
#
_symmetry.space_group_name_H-M   'P 1'
#
loop_
_entity.id
_entity.type
_entity.pdbx_description
1 polymer ?
#
loop_
_entity_poly.entity_id
_entity_poly.type
_entity_poly.pdbx_seq_one_letter_code
_entity_poly.pdbx_strand_id
1 'polypeptide(L)'
;MASAKIATLLIRTLAKPISNQLKSQAKEHETFRTFCVSLAQRMYRTEIRLRTNLLGEPAKHVRPLSETKAIENGANALAEGFLFGVAALAILGESWRSSRKESKRRGNVDDQLDELQTKVQQLSEKVDAIATDFDTRSSEERQRNEELTRIMERIVEFGLRGGWAEFEGTPLALPRIQLALSHSESSSQTPPPSDASPDA
;
A
#
# COMPACT_ATOMS: atom_id res chain seq x y z
N MET A 1 -10.64 -5.44 -16.84
CA MET A 1 -11.78 -6.02 -17.60
C MET A 1 -11.77 -5.70 -19.09
N ALA A 2 -11.38 -4.50 -19.53
CA ALA A 2 -11.34 -4.15 -20.96
C ALA A 2 -10.24 -4.89 -21.76
N SER A 3 -9.04 -5.04 -21.21
CA SER A 3 -7.91 -5.72 -21.87
C SER A 3 -8.21 -7.19 -22.18
N ALA A 4 -8.74 -7.94 -21.22
CA ALA A 4 -9.15 -9.33 -21.43
C ALA A 4 -10.23 -9.47 -22.52
N LYS A 5 -11.21 -8.55 -22.56
CA LYS A 5 -12.26 -8.57 -23.59
C LYS A 5 -11.71 -8.28 -25.00
N ILE A 6 -10.77 -7.33 -25.11
CA ILE A 6 -10.13 -6.99 -26.37
C ILE A 6 -9.23 -8.13 -26.86
N ALA A 7 -8.47 -8.77 -25.96
CA ALA A 7 -7.64 -9.92 -26.29
C ALA A 7 -8.48 -11.09 -26.82
N THR A 8 -9.59 -11.43 -26.15
CA THR A 8 -10.48 -12.51 -26.60
C THR A 8 -11.14 -12.19 -27.95
N LEU A 9 -11.50 -10.93 -28.20
CA LEU A 9 -12.03 -10.51 -29.50
C LEU A 9 -10.97 -10.61 -30.61
N LEU A 10 -9.74 -10.14 -30.37
CA LEU A 10 -8.62 -10.23 -31.31
C LEU A 10 -8.28 -11.69 -31.67
N ILE A 11 -8.24 -12.57 -30.67
CA ILE A 11 -8.00 -14.01 -30.90
C ILE A 11 -9.11 -14.56 -31.82
N ARG A 12 -10.38 -14.25 -31.52
CA ARG A 12 -11.51 -14.77 -32.31
C ARG A 12 -11.58 -14.19 -33.72
N THR A 13 -11.21 -12.93 -33.91
CA THR A 13 -11.23 -12.27 -35.22
C THR A 13 -10.03 -12.61 -36.09
N LEU A 14 -8.86 -12.88 -35.52
CA LEU A 14 -7.64 -13.19 -36.28
C LEU A 14 -7.43 -14.70 -36.49
N ALA A 15 -7.90 -15.57 -35.60
CA ALA A 15 -7.64 -17.01 -35.70
C ALA A 15 -8.16 -17.65 -36.99
N LYS A 16 -9.40 -17.35 -37.39
CA LYS A 16 -10.01 -17.92 -38.60
C LYS A 16 -9.43 -17.38 -39.91
N PRO A 17 -9.31 -16.04 -40.13
CA PRO A 17 -8.79 -15.53 -41.39
C PRO A 17 -7.30 -15.84 -41.57
N ILE A 18 -6.48 -15.80 -40.51
CA ILE A 18 -5.05 -16.11 -40.63
C ILE A 18 -4.84 -17.57 -41.01
N SER A 19 -5.57 -18.50 -40.37
CA SER A 19 -5.49 -19.93 -40.70
C SER A 19 -5.92 -20.21 -42.14
N ASN A 20 -6.96 -19.53 -42.64
CA ASN A 20 -7.44 -19.70 -44.01
C ASN A 20 -6.50 -19.08 -45.04
N GLN A 21 -5.93 -17.91 -44.76
CA GLN A 21 -4.95 -17.26 -45.64
C GLN A 21 -3.64 -18.03 -45.73
N LEU A 22 -3.13 -18.56 -44.61
CA LEU A 22 -1.93 -19.41 -44.63
C LEU A 22 -2.14 -20.70 -45.43
N LYS A 23 -3.33 -21.31 -45.34
CA LYS A 23 -3.68 -22.48 -46.16
C LYS A 23 -3.78 -22.15 -47.66
N SER A 24 -4.26 -20.97 -48.02
CA SER A 24 -4.28 -20.49 -49.42
C SER A 24 -2.86 -20.27 -49.94
N GLN A 25 -2.04 -19.56 -49.17
CA GLN A 25 -0.66 -19.27 -49.57
C GLN A 25 0.21 -20.52 -49.66
N ALA A 26 -0.06 -21.57 -48.87
CA ALA A 26 0.64 -22.85 -48.99
C ALA A 26 0.29 -23.65 -50.26
N LYS A 27 -0.82 -23.31 -50.91
CA LYS A 27 -1.17 -23.86 -52.24
C LYS A 27 -0.57 -23.04 -53.37
N GLU A 28 -0.40 -21.74 -53.16
CA GLU A 28 0.10 -20.80 -54.18
C GLU A 28 1.63 -20.71 -54.22
N HIS A 29 2.32 -20.86 -53.08
CA HIS A 29 3.78 -20.72 -53.00
C HIS A 29 4.47 -22.00 -52.49
N GLU A 30 5.30 -22.61 -53.35
CA GLU A 30 6.06 -23.82 -53.01
C GLU A 30 7.12 -23.60 -51.93
N THR A 31 7.72 -22.40 -51.86
CA THR A 31 8.67 -22.04 -50.79
C THR A 31 8.00 -22.05 -49.42
N PHE A 32 6.77 -21.53 -49.34
CA PHE A 32 5.97 -21.52 -48.12
C PHE A 32 5.48 -22.93 -47.74
N ARG A 33 5.14 -23.76 -48.75
CA ARG A 33 4.84 -25.19 -48.57
C ARG A 33 6.01 -25.92 -47.89
N THR A 34 7.23 -25.79 -48.43
CA THR A 34 8.42 -26.43 -47.85
C THR A 34 8.72 -25.92 -46.44
N PHE A 35 8.51 -24.63 -46.18
CA PHE A 35 8.63 -24.06 -44.83
C PHE A 35 7.63 -24.69 -43.85
N CYS A 36 6.34 -24.75 -44.20
CA CYS A 36 5.31 -25.41 -43.38
C CYS A 36 5.63 -26.87 -43.10
N VAL A 37 6.06 -27.62 -44.12
CA VAL A 37 6.48 -29.03 -43.97
C VAL A 37 7.68 -29.14 -43.04
N SER A 38 8.69 -28.27 -43.19
CA SER A 38 9.87 -28.27 -42.32
C SER A 38 9.52 -27.97 -40.86
N LEU A 39 8.58 -27.06 -40.63
CA LEU A 39 8.11 -26.70 -39.29
C LEU A 39 7.32 -27.86 -38.66
N ALA A 40 6.40 -28.45 -39.41
CA ALA A 40 5.62 -29.61 -38.97
C ALA A 40 6.54 -30.79 -38.63
N GLN A 41 7.54 -31.07 -39.47
CA GLN A 41 8.54 -32.11 -39.21
C GLN A 41 9.43 -31.78 -38.01
N ARG A 42 9.83 -30.51 -37.82
CA ARG A 42 10.61 -30.08 -36.65
C ARG A 42 9.84 -30.30 -35.37
N MET A 43 8.58 -29.84 -35.34
CA MET A 43 7.67 -30.00 -34.21
C MET A 43 7.47 -31.50 -33.89
N TYR A 44 7.25 -32.31 -34.91
CA TYR A 44 7.09 -33.75 -34.76
C TYR A 44 8.35 -34.42 -34.20
N ARG A 45 9.54 -34.04 -34.69
CA ARG A 45 10.82 -34.53 -34.15
C ARG A 45 11.05 -34.08 -32.72
N THR A 46 10.71 -32.84 -32.36
CA THR A 46 10.81 -32.36 -30.98
C THR A 46 9.85 -33.08 -30.06
N GLU A 47 8.62 -33.35 -30.51
CA GLU A 47 7.64 -34.11 -29.74
C GLU A 47 8.11 -35.54 -29.48
N ILE A 48 8.61 -36.24 -30.52
CA ILE A 48 9.18 -37.58 -30.33
C ILE A 48 10.37 -37.52 -29.37
N ARG A 49 11.30 -36.56 -29.53
CA ARG A 49 12.45 -36.40 -28.63
C ARG A 49 12.04 -36.15 -27.18
N LEU A 50 11.02 -35.33 -26.95
CA LEU A 50 10.49 -35.08 -25.61
C LEU A 50 9.86 -36.35 -25.03
N ARG A 51 9.01 -37.06 -25.79
CA ARG A 51 8.39 -38.31 -25.34
C ARG A 51 9.41 -39.41 -25.06
N THR A 52 10.39 -39.59 -25.94
CA THR A 52 11.48 -40.58 -25.75
C THR A 52 12.38 -40.23 -24.56
N ASN A 53 12.69 -38.95 -24.34
CA ASN A 53 13.53 -38.55 -23.20
C ASN A 53 12.75 -38.62 -21.87
N LEU A 54 11.47 -38.25 -21.86
CA LEU A 54 10.68 -38.16 -20.63
C LEU A 54 10.00 -39.48 -20.22
N LEU A 55 9.52 -40.28 -21.19
CA LEU A 55 8.81 -41.55 -20.95
C LEU A 55 9.67 -42.79 -21.26
N GLY A 56 10.85 -42.64 -21.87
CA GLY A 56 11.74 -43.77 -22.19
C GLY A 56 11.21 -44.72 -23.28
N GLU A 57 10.09 -44.40 -23.94
CA GLU A 57 9.53 -45.22 -25.01
C GLU A 57 10.47 -45.26 -26.22
N PRO A 58 10.68 -46.43 -26.88
CA PRO A 58 11.54 -46.53 -28.05
C PRO A 58 10.95 -45.71 -29.20
N ALA A 59 11.81 -44.96 -29.91
CA ALA A 59 11.43 -44.11 -31.03
C ALA A 59 10.83 -44.97 -32.16
N LYS A 60 9.50 -45.13 -32.15
CA LYS A 60 8.77 -45.86 -33.18
C LYS A 60 8.97 -45.13 -34.51
N HIS A 61 9.40 -45.84 -35.55
CA HIS A 61 9.61 -45.26 -36.88
C HIS A 61 8.26 -44.84 -37.47
N VAL A 62 7.88 -43.58 -37.26
CA VAL A 62 6.63 -43.04 -37.78
C VAL A 62 6.88 -42.44 -39.15
N ARG A 63 6.12 -42.93 -40.14
CA ARG A 63 6.16 -42.44 -41.51
C ARG A 63 5.94 -40.93 -41.54
N PRO A 64 6.74 -40.16 -42.29
CA PRO A 64 6.46 -38.75 -42.49
C PRO A 64 5.04 -38.59 -43.03
N LEU A 65 4.28 -37.68 -42.42
CA LEU A 65 2.90 -37.38 -42.80
C LEU A 65 2.83 -37.04 -44.29
N SER A 66 1.75 -37.43 -44.99
CA SER A 66 1.56 -37.03 -46.39
C SER A 66 1.69 -35.51 -46.52
N GLU A 67 2.31 -35.04 -47.60
CA GLU A 67 2.66 -33.62 -47.73
C GLU A 67 1.46 -32.70 -47.49
N THR A 68 0.28 -33.06 -47.99
CA THR A 68 -0.98 -32.34 -47.78
C THR A 68 -1.31 -32.14 -46.30
N LYS A 69 -1.16 -33.20 -45.50
CA LYS A 69 -1.45 -33.17 -44.06
C LYS A 69 -0.37 -32.44 -43.27
N ALA A 70 0.88 -32.53 -43.70
CA ALA A 70 1.98 -31.76 -43.12
C ALA A 70 1.80 -30.26 -43.35
N ILE A 71 1.31 -29.86 -44.52
CA ILE A 71 0.99 -28.46 -44.85
C ILE A 71 -0.14 -27.93 -43.97
N GLU A 72 -1.25 -28.67 -43.84
CA GLU A 72 -2.37 -28.23 -43.00
C GLU A 72 -1.98 -28.08 -41.53
N ASN A 73 -1.24 -29.06 -40.99
CA ASN A 73 -0.75 -29.00 -39.62
C ASN A 73 0.27 -27.87 -39.42
N GLY A 74 1.19 -27.66 -40.37
CA GLY A 74 2.17 -26.58 -40.32
C GLY A 74 1.52 -25.20 -40.38
N ALA A 75 0.53 -25.01 -41.24
CA ALA A 75 -0.23 -23.77 -41.36
C ALA A 75 -1.03 -23.47 -40.07
N ASN A 76 -1.67 -24.47 -39.47
CA ASN A 76 -2.40 -24.30 -38.22
C ASN A 76 -1.47 -23.94 -37.05
N ALA A 77 -0.31 -24.62 -36.94
CA ALA A 77 0.69 -24.33 -35.94
C ALA A 77 1.30 -22.92 -36.09
N LEU A 78 1.51 -22.45 -37.33
CA LEU A 78 1.97 -21.08 -37.58
C LEU A 78 0.93 -20.03 -37.18
N ALA A 79 -0.34 -20.24 -37.53
CA ALA A 79 -1.42 -19.33 -37.17
C ALA A 79 -1.59 -19.22 -35.64
N GLU A 80 -1.54 -20.36 -34.96
CA GLU A 80 -1.60 -20.42 -33.49
C GLU A 80 -0.37 -19.77 -32.85
N GLY A 81 0.84 -20.07 -33.35
CA GLY A 81 2.08 -19.46 -32.88
C GLY A 81 2.11 -17.93 -33.08
N PHE A 82 1.56 -17.43 -34.18
CA PHE A 82 1.44 -15.98 -34.42
C PHE A 82 0.54 -15.32 -33.37
N LEU A 83 -0.62 -15.90 -33.07
CA LEU A 83 -1.54 -15.36 -32.05
C LEU A 83 -0.89 -15.37 -30.66
N PHE A 84 -0.25 -16.47 -30.28
CA PHE A 84 0.47 -16.54 -29.00
C PHE A 84 1.64 -15.57 -28.95
N GLY A 85 2.36 -15.36 -30.06
CA GLY A 85 3.43 -14.37 -30.17
C GLY A 85 2.91 -12.96 -29.94
N VAL A 86 1.82 -12.56 -30.62
CA VAL A 86 1.18 -11.25 -30.42
C VAL A 86 0.69 -11.08 -28.98
N ALA A 87 0.05 -12.11 -28.40
CA ALA A 87 -0.42 -12.07 -27.03
C ALA A 87 0.73 -11.96 -26.01
N ALA A 88 1.79 -12.77 -26.16
CA ALA A 88 2.97 -12.72 -25.30
C ALA A 88 3.67 -11.37 -25.39
N LEU A 89 3.81 -10.82 -26.61
CA LEU A 89 4.43 -9.52 -26.83
C LEU A 89 3.58 -8.38 -26.25
N ALA A 90 2.25 -8.47 -26.33
CA ALA A 90 1.34 -7.53 -25.69
C ALA A 90 1.45 -7.60 -24.15
N ILE A 91 1.50 -8.81 -23.57
CA ILE A 91 1.66 -9.02 -22.13
C ILE A 91 3.01 -8.50 -21.64
N LEU A 92 4.11 -8.84 -22.32
CA LEU A 92 5.45 -8.37 -21.97
C LEU A 92 5.58 -6.85 -22.15
N GLY A 93 5.02 -6.30 -23.22
CA GLY A 93 4.99 -4.86 -23.47
C GLY A 93 4.19 -4.09 -22.42
N GLU A 94 3.04 -4.62 -22.00
CA GLU A 94 2.27 -4.04 -20.89
C GLU A 94 2.98 -4.22 -19.54
N SER A 95 3.59 -5.37 -19.27
CA SER A 95 4.37 -5.62 -18.06
C SER A 95 5.52 -4.63 -17.92
N TRP A 96 6.27 -4.39 -19.01
CA TRP A 96 7.36 -3.41 -19.03
C TRP A 96 6.87 -1.98 -18.81
N ARG A 97 5.75 -1.59 -19.44
CA ARG A 97 5.12 -0.27 -19.24
C ARG A 97 4.50 -0.11 -17.85
N SER A 98 3.94 -1.18 -17.28
CA SER A 98 3.30 -1.22 -15.97
C SER A 98 4.32 -1.12 -14.84
N SER A 99 5.46 -1.81 -14.97
CA SER A 99 6.53 -1.78 -13.97
C SER A 99 7.08 -0.36 -13.74
N ARG A 100 7.10 0.49 -14.78
CA ARG A 100 7.44 1.92 -14.64
C ARG A 100 6.42 2.74 -13.83
N LYS A 101 5.15 2.33 -13.77
CA LYS A 101 4.13 2.97 -12.92
C LYS A 101 4.15 2.42 -11.50
N GLU A 102 4.50 1.14 -11.32
CA GLU A 102 4.59 0.49 -10.01
C GLU A 102 5.77 0.99 -9.18
N SER A 103 6.92 1.30 -9.81
CA SER A 103 8.07 1.93 -9.14
C SER A 103 7.69 3.26 -8.45
N LYS A 104 6.88 4.11 -9.11
CA LYS A 104 6.39 5.36 -8.51
C LYS A 104 5.45 5.14 -7.34
N ARG A 105 4.66 4.06 -7.36
CA ARG A 105 3.75 3.72 -6.25
C ARG A 105 4.51 3.16 -5.06
N ARG A 106 5.55 2.36 -5.28
CA ARG A 106 6.42 1.85 -4.21
C ARG A 106 7.19 2.99 -3.53
N GLY A 107 7.79 3.89 -4.31
CA GLY A 107 8.47 5.07 -3.76
C GLY A 107 7.57 5.94 -2.88
N ASN A 108 6.36 6.27 -3.34
CA ASN A 108 5.42 7.08 -2.55
C ASN A 108 4.94 6.37 -1.27
N VAL A 109 4.85 5.04 -1.27
CA VAL A 109 4.49 4.29 -0.05
C VAL A 109 5.64 4.32 0.96
N ASP A 110 6.88 4.16 0.51
CA ASP A 110 8.06 4.24 1.39
C ASP A 110 8.22 5.67 1.95
N ASP A 111 8.03 6.71 1.13
CA ASP A 111 8.06 8.10 1.58
C ASP A 111 7.00 8.39 2.67
N GLN A 112 5.80 7.82 2.52
CA GLN A 112 4.72 7.96 3.52
C GLN A 112 5.02 7.20 4.81
N LEU A 113 5.70 6.05 4.74
CA LEU A 113 6.11 5.30 5.93
C LEU A 113 7.16 6.06 6.73
N ASP A 114 8.16 6.64 6.06
CA ASP A 114 9.20 7.46 6.69
C ASP A 114 8.60 8.72 7.35
N GLU A 115 7.65 9.38 6.68
CA GLU A 115 6.95 10.54 7.26
C GLU A 115 6.13 10.14 8.49
N LEU A 116 5.41 9.01 8.44
CA LEU A 116 4.63 8.52 9.58
C LEU A 116 5.53 8.14 10.76
N GLN A 117 6.64 7.46 10.50
CA GLN A 117 7.62 7.10 11.52
C GLN A 117 8.18 8.35 12.21
N THR A 118 8.51 9.39 11.43
CA THR A 118 8.99 10.67 11.95
C THR A 118 7.95 11.35 12.84
N LYS A 119 6.68 11.35 12.42
CA LYS A 119 5.57 11.92 13.22
C LYS A 119 5.35 11.15 14.51
N VAL A 120 5.43 9.81 14.49
CA VAL A 120 5.32 8.98 15.69
C VAL A 120 6.47 9.26 16.65
N GLN A 121 7.70 9.38 16.15
CA GLN A 121 8.87 9.71 16.96
C GLN A 121 8.72 11.08 17.63
N GLN A 122 8.36 12.11 16.86
CA GLN A 122 8.11 13.46 17.40
C GLN A 122 6.98 13.48 18.42
N LEU A 123 5.93 12.68 18.21
CA LEU A 123 4.81 12.62 19.15
C LEU A 123 5.22 11.90 20.43
N SER A 124 6.00 10.82 20.34
CA SER A 124 6.58 10.15 21.50
C SER A 124 7.46 11.10 22.31
N GLU A 125 8.34 11.85 21.65
CA GLU A 125 9.21 12.84 22.29
C GLU A 125 8.40 13.93 23.00
N LYS A 126 7.31 14.40 22.38
CA LYS A 126 6.39 15.37 23.01
C LYS A 126 5.67 14.79 24.22
N VAL A 127 5.24 13.53 24.14
CA VAL A 127 4.59 12.83 25.27
C VAL A 127 5.58 12.68 26.42
N ASP A 128 6.81 12.27 26.15
CA ASP A 128 7.87 12.12 27.15
C ASP A 128 8.20 13.47 27.80
N ALA A 129 8.33 14.54 26.99
CA ALA A 129 8.56 15.89 27.50
C ALA A 129 7.42 16.34 28.45
N ILE A 130 6.16 16.12 28.07
CA ILE A 130 5.01 16.46 28.91
C ILE A 130 5.00 15.62 30.19
N ALA A 131 5.31 14.32 30.10
CA ALA A 131 5.38 13.44 31.26
C ALA A 131 6.45 13.91 32.27
N THR A 132 7.62 14.34 31.78
CA THR A 132 8.68 14.89 32.64
C THR A 132 8.31 16.22 33.29
N ASP A 133 7.61 17.12 32.57
CA ASP A 133 7.13 18.39 33.14
C ASP A 133 6.09 18.14 34.25
N PHE A 134 5.18 17.18 34.02
CA PHE A 134 4.19 16.82 35.02
C PHE A 134 4.81 16.22 36.28
N ASP A 135 5.80 15.34 36.14
CA ASP A 135 6.50 14.73 37.27
C ASP A 135 7.28 15.78 38.10
N THR A 136 7.95 16.70 37.40
CA THR A 136 8.65 17.84 38.02
C THR A 136 7.68 18.68 38.85
N ARG A 137 6.56 19.12 38.26
CA ARG A 137 5.52 19.89 38.94
C ARG A 137 4.96 19.15 40.16
N SER A 138 4.68 17.84 40.02
CA SER A 138 4.16 17.05 41.15
C SER A 138 5.16 16.97 42.31
N SER A 139 6.46 16.87 42.00
CA SER A 139 7.52 16.86 43.02
C SER A 139 7.66 18.21 43.72
N GLU A 140 7.51 19.32 43.00
CA GLU A 140 7.51 20.68 43.57
C GLU A 140 6.30 20.89 44.49
N GLU A 141 5.10 20.48 44.05
CA GLU A 141 3.90 20.54 44.88
C GLU A 141 4.07 19.71 46.17
N ARG A 142 4.66 18.51 46.08
CA ARG A 142 4.93 17.67 47.25
C ARG A 142 5.93 18.32 48.19
N GLN A 143 7.03 18.85 47.68
CA GLN A 143 8.05 19.54 48.50
C GLN A 143 7.45 20.75 49.21
N ARG A 144 6.68 21.59 48.50
CA ARG A 144 5.98 22.72 49.13
C ARG A 144 5.03 22.26 50.23
N ASN A 145 4.28 21.18 50.00
CA ASN A 145 3.36 20.67 51.00
C ASN A 145 4.09 20.10 52.24
N GLU A 146 5.22 19.43 52.04
CA GLU A 146 6.09 18.96 53.14
C GLU A 146 6.73 20.11 53.90
N GLU A 147 7.20 21.15 53.21
CA GLU A 147 7.72 22.37 53.83
C GLU A 147 6.65 23.08 54.67
N LEU A 148 5.44 23.24 54.12
CA LEU A 148 4.30 23.80 54.84
C LEU A 148 3.96 22.98 56.08
N THR A 149 3.97 21.64 55.97
CA THR A 149 3.73 20.73 57.10
C THR A 149 4.79 20.90 58.18
N ARG A 150 6.07 20.99 57.80
CA ARG A 150 7.19 21.19 58.73
C ARG A 150 7.13 22.55 59.42
N ILE A 151 6.75 23.61 58.70
CA ILE A 151 6.53 24.94 59.28
C ILE A 151 5.38 24.88 60.30
N MET A 152 4.27 24.24 59.94
CA MET A 152 3.11 24.09 60.82
C MET A 152 3.48 23.34 62.10
N GLU A 153 4.22 22.23 62.00
CA GLU A 153 4.72 21.47 63.14
C GLU A 153 5.59 22.33 64.07
N ARG A 154 6.52 23.11 63.48
CA ARG A 154 7.40 24.00 64.23
C ARG A 154 6.67 25.15 64.92
N ILE A 155 5.65 25.73 64.28
CA ILE A 155 4.79 26.77 64.88
C ILE A 155 3.98 26.17 66.04
N VAL A 156 3.41 24.98 65.86
CA VAL A 156 2.67 24.27 66.91
C VAL A 156 3.59 23.97 68.10
N GLU A 157 4.82 23.50 67.87
CA GLU A 157 5.81 23.25 68.92
C GLU A 157 6.16 24.53 69.70
N PHE A 158 6.47 25.63 69.01
CA PHE A 158 6.73 26.92 69.65
C PHE A 158 5.50 27.49 70.37
N GLY A 159 4.30 27.30 69.82
CA GLY A 159 3.04 27.73 70.43
C GLY A 159 2.72 26.96 71.71
N LEU A 160 2.86 25.63 71.68
CA LEU A 160 2.69 24.76 72.85
C LEU A 160 3.71 25.05 73.94
N ARG A 161 4.96 25.36 73.57
CA ARG A 161 6.03 25.70 74.52
C ARG A 161 5.96 27.14 75.03
N GLY A 162 5.37 28.05 74.24
CA GLY A 162 5.24 29.48 74.53
C GLY A 162 3.91 29.90 75.17
N GLY A 163 3.05 28.95 75.56
CA GLY A 163 1.81 29.23 76.31
C GLY A 163 0.57 29.56 75.47
N TRP A 164 0.55 29.27 74.17
CA TRP A 164 -0.61 29.56 73.30
C TRP A 164 -1.80 28.64 73.52
N ALA A 165 -1.63 27.53 74.25
CA ALA A 165 -2.73 26.68 74.70
C ALA A 165 -3.67 27.38 75.71
N GLU A 166 -3.23 28.50 76.32
CA GLU A 166 -4.03 29.28 77.27
C GLU A 166 -4.99 30.29 76.59
N PHE A 167 -4.91 30.47 75.27
CA PHE A 167 -5.70 31.44 74.50
C PHE A 167 -7.06 30.91 73.99
N GLU A 168 -7.50 29.70 74.38
CA GLU A 168 -8.79 29.10 73.98
C GLU A 168 -10.05 29.97 74.29
N GLY A 169 -9.92 31.07 75.05
CA GLY A 169 -11.03 31.92 75.48
C GLY A 169 -11.22 33.27 74.76
N THR A 170 -10.35 33.69 73.83
CA THR A 170 -10.47 35.04 73.21
C THR A 170 -10.89 34.99 71.75
N PRO A 171 -11.97 35.69 71.33
CA PRO A 171 -12.46 35.64 69.96
C PRO A 171 -11.57 36.49 69.04
N LEU A 172 -10.71 35.85 68.24
CA LEU A 172 -9.95 36.51 67.18
C LEU A 172 -10.85 36.76 65.96
N ALA A 173 -10.99 38.02 65.56
CA ALA A 173 -11.67 38.40 64.32
C ALA A 173 -10.77 38.07 63.12
N LEU A 174 -11.10 37.01 62.38
CA LEU A 174 -10.40 36.66 61.14
C LEU A 174 -10.77 37.68 60.04
N PRO A 175 -9.79 38.35 59.40
CA PRO A 175 -10.08 39.18 58.24
C PRO A 175 -10.54 38.27 57.09
N ARG A 176 -11.76 38.50 56.60
CA ARG A 176 -12.35 37.76 55.48
C ARG A 176 -11.60 38.10 54.20
N ILE A 177 -10.65 37.25 53.81
CA ILE A 177 -9.98 37.35 52.51
C ILE A 177 -11.02 37.04 51.43
N GLN A 178 -11.39 38.03 50.64
CA GLN A 178 -12.19 37.84 49.43
C GLN A 178 -11.26 37.29 48.35
N LEU A 179 -11.32 35.98 48.09
CA LEU A 179 -10.75 35.42 46.88
C LEU A 179 -11.51 36.01 45.69
N ALA A 180 -10.93 37.00 45.03
CA ALA A 180 -11.37 37.44 43.72
C ALA A 180 -11.18 36.26 42.75
N LEU A 181 -12.27 35.56 42.45
CA LEU A 181 -12.33 34.57 41.39
C LEU A 181 -12.24 35.33 40.06
N SER A 182 -11.02 35.57 39.58
CA SER A 182 -10.81 36.10 38.22
C SER A 182 -11.13 34.98 37.22
N HIS A 183 -12.40 34.85 36.88
CA HIS A 183 -12.85 34.10 35.71
C HIS A 183 -12.38 34.88 34.48
N SER A 184 -11.21 34.52 33.94
CA SER A 184 -10.79 35.01 32.63
C SER A 184 -11.68 34.33 31.59
N GLU A 185 -12.75 35.02 31.21
CA GLU A 185 -13.56 34.70 30.03
C GLU A 185 -12.63 34.59 28.82
N SER A 186 -12.36 33.35 28.40
CA SER A 186 -11.82 33.07 27.08
C SER A 186 -12.88 33.47 26.07
N SER A 187 -12.70 34.63 25.45
CA SER A 187 -13.49 35.12 24.32
C SER A 187 -13.60 34.05 23.24
N SER A 188 -14.74 33.39 23.16
CA SER A 188 -15.21 32.70 21.97
C SER A 188 -15.57 33.75 20.92
N GLN A 189 -14.62 34.12 20.06
CA GLN A 189 -14.95 34.77 18.79
C GLN A 189 -15.47 33.71 17.82
N THR A 190 -16.79 33.51 17.88
CA THR A 190 -17.58 32.94 16.79
C THR A 190 -17.81 34.05 15.76
N PRO A 191 -17.49 33.87 14.47
CA PRO A 191 -17.81 34.87 13.44
C PRO A 191 -19.34 34.92 13.23
N PRO A 192 -19.91 36.10 12.90
CA PRO A 192 -21.36 36.24 12.77
C PRO A 192 -21.90 35.50 11.54
N PRO A 193 -23.13 34.96 11.60
CA PRO A 193 -23.84 34.51 10.42
C PRO A 193 -24.38 35.74 9.68
N SER A 194 -23.94 35.93 8.43
CA SER A 194 -24.57 36.84 7.48
C SER A 194 -25.61 36.03 6.71
N ASP A 195 -26.85 36.13 7.15
CA ASP A 195 -28.01 35.59 6.45
C ASP A 195 -28.23 36.30 5.10
N ALA A 196 -28.83 35.52 4.20
CA ALA A 196 -29.17 35.79 2.81
C ALA A 196 -30.07 37.04 2.63
N SER A 197 -30.12 37.70 1.47
CA SER A 197 -30.82 37.27 0.23
C SER A 197 -30.82 38.47 -0.77
N PRO A 198 -31.64 38.50 -1.85
CA PRO A 198 -31.43 37.96 -3.19
C PRO A 198 -31.49 39.06 -4.31
N ASP A 199 -31.44 38.63 -5.58
CA ASP A 199 -31.91 39.31 -6.80
C ASP A 199 -31.18 40.55 -7.36
N ALA A 200 -30.41 40.34 -8.43
CA ALA A 200 -30.52 40.99 -9.75
C ALA A 200 -29.42 40.51 -10.71
#